data_AF-A0AAV8YL45-F1
#
_entry.id   AF-A0AAV8YL45-F1
#
_cell.length_a   1.000
_cell.length_b   1.000
_cell.length_c   1.000
_cell.angle_alpha   90.00
_cell.angle_beta   90.00
_cell.angle_gamma   90.00
#
_symmetry.space_group_name_H-M   'P 1'
#
loop_
_entity.id
_entity.type
_entity.pdbx_description
1 polymer ?
#
loop_
_entity_poly.entity_id
_entity_poly.type
_entity_poly.pdbx_seq_one_letter_code
_entity_poly.pdbx_strand_id
1 'polypeptide(L)' 'MPSFCGVVNCGSTRNRDENVTFFRIPAILHFKHKTNLNELSANRRQKWLNAIKRADFPESKQKDAVVCSRHFISGKSK' A
#
# COMPACT_ATOMS: atom_id res chain seq x y z
N MET A 1 -11.11 -6.84 11.15
CA MET A 1 -10.03 -6.05 11.79
C MET A 1 -10.18 -4.59 11.39
N PRO A 2 -10.13 -3.63 12.34
CA PRO A 2 -10.06 -2.22 12.02
C PRO A 2 -8.82 -1.96 11.15
N SER A 3 -9.06 -1.47 9.94
CA SER A 3 -8.02 -1.18 8.97
C SER A 3 -7.50 0.24 9.20
N PHE A 4 -6.31 0.33 9.80
CA PHE A 4 -5.57 1.57 10.03
C PHE A 4 -4.61 1.83 8.87
N CYS A 5 -4.32 3.10 8.59
CA CYS A 5 -3.27 3.45 7.65
C CYS A 5 -1.90 2.96 8.17
N GLY A 6 -1.14 2.28 7.30
CA GLY A 6 0.18 1.74 7.61
C GLY A 6 1.29 2.79 7.59
N VAL A 7 1.02 4.00 7.09
CA VAL A 7 1.97 5.11 6.99
C VAL A 7 2.28 5.66 8.37
N VAL A 8 3.58 5.92 8.64
CA VAL A 8 4.04 6.50 9.90
C VAL A 8 3.32 7.84 10.13
N ASN A 9 2.86 8.06 11.37
CA ASN A 9 2.13 9.27 11.78
C ASN A 9 0.78 9.50 11.08
N CYS A 10 0.16 8.46 10.50
CA CYS A 10 -1.20 8.54 9.97
C CYS A 10 -2.20 7.81 10.87
N GLY A 11 -3.09 8.58 11.51
CA GLY A 11 -4.15 8.07 12.38
C GLY A 11 -5.47 7.75 11.66
N SER A 12 -5.50 7.73 10.33
CA SER A 12 -6.74 7.47 9.58
C SER A 12 -7.21 6.03 9.76
N THR A 13 -8.51 5.88 10.02
CA THR A 13 -9.14 4.59 10.29
C THR A 13 -10.42 4.45 9.47
N ARG A 14 -10.71 3.26 8.97
CA ARG A 14 -11.91 3.04 8.15
C ARG A 14 -13.23 3.27 8.90
N ASN A 15 -13.22 3.15 10.23
CA ASN A 15 -14.41 3.37 11.05
C ASN A 15 -14.68 4.86 11.33
N ARG A 16 -13.64 5.70 11.35
CA ARG A 16 -13.78 7.14 11.65
C ARG A 16 -13.84 7.99 10.39
N ASP A 17 -13.10 7.60 9.36
CA ASP A 17 -12.91 8.37 8.14
C ASP A 17 -13.69 7.73 6.98
N GLU A 18 -15.02 7.88 6.95
CA GLU A 18 -15.89 7.29 5.91
C GLU A 18 -15.59 7.82 4.49
N ASN A 19 -15.12 9.07 4.37
CA ASN A 19 -14.76 9.68 3.09
C ASN A 19 -13.35 9.33 2.61
N VAL A 20 -12.66 8.43 3.30
CA VAL A 20 -11.28 8.05 2.99
C VAL A 20 -11.26 6.61 2.49
N THR A 21 -10.77 6.43 1.26
CA THR A 21 -10.56 5.10 0.69
C THR A 21 -9.22 4.54 1.14
N PHE A 22 -9.17 3.23 1.34
CA PHE A 22 -7.98 2.52 1.80
C PHE A 22 -7.52 1.56 0.71
N PHE A 23 -6.25 1.68 0.32
CA PHE A 23 -5.64 0.90 -0.74
C PHE A 23 -4.62 -0.07 -0.16
N ARG A 24 -4.66 -1.33 -0.57
CA ARG A 24 -3.66 -2.33 -0.17
C ARG A 24 -2.34 -2.09 -0.91
N ILE A 25 -1.25 -2.52 -0.28
CA ILE A 25 0.06 -2.54 -0.94
C ILE A 25 -0.02 -3.46 -2.17
N PRO A 26 0.45 -3.03 -3.35
CA PRO A 26 0.43 -3.85 -4.56
C PRO A 26 1.20 -5.16 -4.37
N ALA A 27 0.60 -6.27 -4.77
CA ALA A 27 1.29 -7.56 -4.84
C ALA A 27 2.29 -7.59 -5.99
N ILE A 28 3.34 -8.40 -5.85
CA ILE A 28 4.26 -8.69 -6.95
C ILE A 28 3.58 -9.73 -7.84
N LEU A 29 3.50 -9.44 -9.13
CA LEU A 29 2.93 -10.32 -10.12
C LEU A 29 4.00 -11.28 -10.62
N HIS A 30 3.60 -12.53 -10.88
CA HIS A 30 4.47 -13.60 -11.36
C HIS A 30 3.88 -14.24 -12.61
N PHE A 31 3.82 -13.49 -13.70
CA PHE A 31 3.39 -14.01 -14.99
C PHE A 31 4.55 -14.72 -15.71
N LYS A 32 4.29 -15.93 -16.23
CA LYS A 32 5.29 -16.72 -16.98
C LYS A 32 5.71 -16.07 -18.31
N HIS A 33 4.82 -15.30 -18.94
CA HIS A 33 5.00 -14.78 -20.31
C HIS A 33 5.04 -13.23 -20.38
N LYS A 34 4.95 -12.53 -19.24
CA LYS A 34 4.95 -11.05 -19.18
C LYS A 34 5.92 -10.55 -18.11
N THR A 35 7.22 -10.77 -18.34
CA THR A 35 8.31 -10.35 -17.46
C THR A 35 8.29 -8.85 -17.16
N ASN A 36 8.03 -8.01 -18.17
CA ASN A 36 7.89 -6.56 -18.00
C ASN A 36 6.87 -6.16 -16.91
N LEU A 37 5.73 -6.87 -16.83
CA LEU A 37 4.71 -6.58 -15.82
C LEU A 37 5.15 -7.02 -14.41
N ASN A 38 5.92 -8.10 -14.32
CA ASN A 38 6.48 -8.57 -13.05
C ASN A 38 7.46 -7.52 -12.49
N GLU A 39 8.38 -7.04 -13.33
CA GLU A 39 9.34 -5.99 -12.97
C GLU A 39 8.66 -4.68 -12.57
N LEU A 40 7.65 -4.26 -13.32
CA LEU A 40 6.85 -3.07 -12.99
C LEU A 40 6.13 -3.22 -11.65
N SER A 41 5.56 -4.39 -11.37
CA SER A 41 4.87 -4.67 -10.10
C SER A 41 5.84 -4.67 -8.91
N ALA A 42 7.03 -5.24 -9.07
CA ALA A 42 8.09 -5.24 -8.06
C ALA A 42 8.58 -3.82 -7.77
N ASN A 43 8.88 -3.04 -8.80
CA ASN A 43 9.27 -1.63 -8.67
C ASN A 43 8.18 -0.79 -7.99
N ARG A 44 6.90 -1.01 -8.35
CA ARG A 44 5.77 -0.33 -7.71
C ARG A 44 5.71 -0.65 -6.23
N ARG A 45 5.83 -1.92 -5.85
CA ARG A 45 5.83 -2.35 -4.44
C ARG A 45 7.00 -1.76 -3.66
N GLN A 46 8.20 -1.75 -4.23
CA GLN A 46 9.37 -1.14 -3.60
C GLN A 46 9.18 0.35 -3.34
N LYS A 47 8.64 1.11 -4.30
CA LYS A 47 8.33 2.54 -4.11
C LYS A 47 7.32 2.77 -2.99
N TRP A 48 6.30 1.91 -2.88
CA TRP A 48 5.34 1.96 -1.78
C TRP A 48 5.98 1.70 -0.42
N LEU A 49 6.79 0.64 -0.29
CA LEU A 49 7.48 0.32 0.96
C LEU A 49 8.45 1.44 1.37
N ASN A 50 9.18 2.01 0.41
CA ASN A 50 10.06 3.14 0.67
C ASN A 50 9.27 4.39 1.10
N ALA A 51 8.08 4.64 0.54
CA ALA A 51 7.25 5.76 0.95
C ALA A 51 6.67 5.61 2.37
N ILE A 52 6.35 4.38 2.79
CA ILE A 52 5.84 4.08 4.13
C ILE A 52 6.93 4.30 5.21
N LYS A 53 8.22 4.19 4.86
CA LYS A 53 9.41 4.43 5.73
C LYS A 53 9.28 3.83 7.13
N ARG A 54 8.80 2.59 7.25
CA ARG A 54 8.57 1.92 8.53
C ARG A 54 9.58 0.79 8.71
N ALA A 55 10.45 0.90 9.72
CA ALA A 55 11.48 -0.10 10.00
C ALA A 55 10.88 -1.44 10.46
N ASP A 56 9.84 -1.38 11.31
CA ASP A 56 9.15 -2.56 11.86
C ASP A 56 8.02 -3.07 10.95
N PHE A 57 8.37 -3.44 9.71
CA PHE A 57 7.39 -3.84 8.69
C PHE A 57 7.65 -5.22 8.09
N PRO A 58 7.44 -6.31 8.87
CA PRO A 58 7.60 -7.68 8.40
C PRO A 58 6.62 -8.00 7.26
N GLU A 59 6.98 -8.95 6.41
CA GLU A 59 6.21 -9.28 5.18
C GLU A 59 4.75 -9.68 5.48
N SER A 60 4.50 -10.35 6.60
CA SER A 60 3.14 -10.67 7.07
C SER A 60 2.30 -9.42 7.29
N LYS A 61 2.85 -8.39 7.92
CA LYS A 61 2.18 -7.09 8.11
C LYS A 61 2.06 -6.30 6.82
N GLN A 62 2.99 -6.46 5.87
CA GLN A 62 2.91 -5.80 4.56
C GLN A 62 1.71 -6.26 3.73
N LYS A 63 1.37 -7.56 3.80
CA LYS A 63 0.25 -8.13 3.03
C LYS A 63 -1.10 -7.56 3.45
N ASP A 64 -1.29 -7.36 4.76
CA ASP A 64 -2.52 -6.82 5.33
C ASP A 64 -2.52 -5.30 5.47
N ALA A 65 -1.38 -4.65 5.21
CA ALA A 65 -1.25 -3.21 5.30
C ALA A 65 -2.07 -2.47 4.24
N VAL A 66 -2.68 -1.37 4.68
CA VAL A 66 -3.42 -0.44 3.82
C VAL A 66 -2.88 0.97 3.97
N VAL A 67 -2.99 1.76 2.90
CA VAL A 67 -2.62 3.17 2.86
C VAL A 67 -3.88 3.97 2.51
N CYS A 68 -4.12 5.05 3.26
CA CYS A 68 -5.29 5.89 3.03
C CYS A 68 -5.12 6.81 1.82
N SER A 69 -6.23 7.19 1.18
CA SER A 69 -6.26 8.01 -0.04
C SER A 69 -5.60 9.38 0.11
N ARG A 70 -5.47 9.89 1.34
CA ARG A 70 -4.81 11.16 1.66
C ARG A 70 -3.33 11.20 1.28
N HIS A 71 -2.67 10.05 1.14
CA HIS A 71 -1.26 9.96 0.73
C HIS A 71 -1.08 9.91 -0.80
N PHE A 72 -2.15 10.01 -1.58
CA PHE A 72 -2.12 10.03 -3.03
C PHE A 72 -2.45 11.43 -3.53
N ILE A 73 -1.66 11.94 -4.48
CA ILE A 73 -1.80 13.29 -5.05
C ILE A 73 -3.22 13.54 -5.59
N SER A 74 -3.89 12.51 -6.12
CA SER A 74 -5.26 12.60 -6.67
C SER A 74 -6.31 11.82 -5.86
N GLY A 75 -5.96 11.26 -4.70
CA GLY A 75 -6.85 10.38 -3.93
C GLY A 75 -7.24 9.06 -4.63
N LYS A 76 -6.66 8.76 -5.80
CA LYS A 76 -6.96 7.57 -6.61
C LYS A 76 -5.69 6.73 -6.80
N SER A 77 -5.77 5.42 -6.58
CA SER A 77 -4.73 4.49 -7.03
C SER A 77 -4.82 4.33 -8.55
N LYS A 78 -3.78 4.72 -9.28
CA LYS A 78 -3.67 4.52 -10.74
C LYS A 78 -3.60 3.03 -11.13
#